data_AF-A0A7X9DIS4-F1
#
_entry.id   AF-A0A7X9DIS4-F1
#
_cell.length_a   1.000
_cell.length_b   1.000
_cell.length_c   1.000
_cell.angle_alpha   90.00
_cell.angle_beta   90.00
_cell.angle_gamma   90.00
#
_symmetry.space_group_name_H-M   'P 1'
#
loop_
_entity.id
_entity.type
_entity.pdbx_description
1 polymer ?
#
loop_
_entity_poly.entity_id
_entity_poly.type
_entity_poly.pdbx_seq_one_letter_code
_entity_poly.pdbx_strand_id
1 'polypeptide(L)' 'MIIGSKEHYEILELFEKQFSEYRLDKEERGLWTKGIVYQCGETNALYTAFIAGYSAGRCAYLNQ' A
#
# COMPACT_ATOMS: atom_id res chain seq x y z
N MET A 1 -7.38 7.11 -1.47
CA MET A 1 -6.02 7.41 -0.97
C MET A 1 -5.23 8.08 -2.09
N ILE A 2 -4.46 9.13 -1.79
CA ILE A 2 -3.62 9.83 -2.78
C ILE A 2 -2.16 9.37 -2.59
N ILE A 3 -1.50 8.90 -3.66
CA ILE A 3 -0.11 8.46 -3.59
C ILE A 3 0.78 9.64 -3.16
N GLY A 4 1.62 9.40 -2.15
CA GLY A 4 2.50 10.42 -1.57
C GLY A 4 1.85 11.34 -0.53
N SER A 5 0.56 11.14 -0.20
CA SER A 5 -0.06 11.81 0.95
C SER A 5 0.46 11.24 2.28
N LYS A 6 0.21 11.95 3.39
CA LYS A 6 0.50 11.44 4.74
C LYS A 6 -0.16 10.09 4.99
N GLU A 7 -1.43 9.96 4.65
CA GLU A 7 -2.20 8.72 4.75
C GLU A 7 -1.54 7.57 3.98
N HIS A 8 -1.05 7.83 2.76
CA HIS A 8 -0.35 6.80 1.99
C HIS A 8 0.89 6.28 2.71
N TYR A 9 1.70 7.17 3.30
CA TYR A 9 2.87 6.77 4.07
C TYR A 9 2.53 6.04 5.37
N GLU A 10 1.46 6.44 6.06
CA GLU A 10 0.97 5.75 7.26
C GLU A 10 0.51 4.33 6.95
N ILE A 11 -0.21 4.13 5.84
CA ILE A 11 -0.65 2.81 5.39
C ILE A 11 0.53 1.94 4.95
N LEU A 12 1.50 2.56 4.27
CA LEU A 12 2.72 1.89 3.85
C LEU A 12 3.55 1.44 5.06
N GLU A 13 3.71 2.28 6.08
CA GLU A 13 4.39 1.92 7.32
C GLU A 13 3.66 0.79 8.07
N LEU A 14 2.31 0.86 8.13
CA LEU A 14 1.49 -0.18 8.75
C LEU A 14 1.68 -1.52 8.03
N PHE A 15 1.68 -1.51 6.69
CA PHE A 15 1.93 -2.68 5.87
C PHE A 15 3.34 -3.26 6.14
N GLU A 16 4.38 -2.42 6.10
CA GLU A 16 5.76 -2.86 6.30
C GLU A 16 6.00 -3.43 7.70
N LYS A 17 5.30 -2.90 8.71
CA LYS A 17 5.32 -3.44 10.07
C LYS A 17 4.62 -4.80 10.17
N GLN A 18 3.50 -4.98 9.47
CA GLN A 18 2.69 -6.20 9.54
C GLN A 18 3.28 -7.35 8.71
N PHE A 19 3.94 -7.03 7.60
CA PHE A 19 4.51 -7.98 6.64
C PHE A 19 6.04 -7.90 6.61
N SER A 20 6.65 -7.72 7.78
CA SER A 20 8.10 -7.54 7.96
C SER A 20 8.95 -8.71 7.47
N GLU A 21 8.34 -9.89 7.33
CA GLU A 21 8.94 -11.12 6.83
C GLU A 21 9.05 -11.19 5.30
N TYR A 22 8.39 -10.29 4.57
CA TYR A 22 8.45 -10.21 3.12
C TYR A 22 9.62 -9.35 2.63
N ARG A 23 9.93 -9.45 1.33
CA ARG A 23 10.91 -8.56 0.69
C ARG A 23 10.28 -7.18 0.45
N LEU A 24 10.71 -6.19 1.23
CA LEU A 24 10.15 -4.82 1.24
C LEU A 24 10.98 -3.79 0.44
N ASP A 25 11.87 -4.24 -0.45
CA ASP A 25 12.62 -3.34 -1.34
C ASP A 25 11.65 -2.55 -2.23
N LYS A 26 11.69 -1.23 -2.11
CA LYS A 26 10.79 -0.32 -2.83
C LYS A 26 11.30 -0.07 -4.25
N GLU A 27 10.35 0.16 -5.16
CA GLU A 27 10.61 0.60 -6.53
C GLU A 27 10.82 2.11 -6.64
N GLU A 28 11.26 2.58 -7.80
CA GLU A 28 11.34 4.01 -8.10
C GLU A 28 9.98 4.69 -7.89
N ARG A 29 9.97 5.85 -7.21
CA ARG A 29 8.73 6.58 -6.87
C ARG A 29 7.84 6.91 -8.08
N GLY A 30 8.43 7.07 -9.27
CA GLY A 30 7.69 7.29 -10.51
C GLY A 30 6.76 6.14 -10.90
N LEU A 31 7.06 4.91 -10.44
CA LEU A 31 6.27 3.71 -10.70
C LEU A 31 5.12 3.51 -9.70
N TRP A 32 5.15 4.21 -8.57
CA TRP A 32 4.15 4.03 -7.50
C TRP A 32 2.75 4.47 -7.95
N THR A 33 2.67 5.49 -8.80
CA THR A 33 1.41 5.95 -9.41
C THR A 33 0.78 4.91 -10.33
N LYS A 34 1.57 3.92 -10.77
CA LYS A 34 1.12 2.76 -11.55
C LYS A 34 0.81 1.54 -10.67
N GLY A 35 0.84 1.68 -9.35
CA GLY A 35 0.63 0.59 -8.40
C GLY A 35 1.83 -0.36 -8.25
N ILE A 36 3.01 0.06 -8.70
CA ILE A 36 4.26 -0.71 -8.56
C ILE A 36 5.09 -0.03 -7.46
N VAL A 37 4.98 -0.54 -6.24
CA VAL A 37 5.59 0.01 -5.03
C VAL A 37 6.77 -0.84 -4.55
N TYR A 38 6.69 -2.16 -4.68
CA TYR A 38 7.74 -3.09 -4.27
C TYR A 38 8.35 -3.79 -5.48
N GLN A 39 9.66 -4.05 -5.43
CA GLN A 39 10.41 -4.77 -6.47
C GLN A 39 10.01 -6.24 -6.56
N CYS A 40 9.60 -6.82 -5.44
CA CYS A 40 9.08 -8.18 -5.40
C CYS A 40 7.61 -8.19 -5.85
N GLY A 41 7.30 -8.94 -6.91
CA GLY A 41 5.95 -9.04 -7.43
C GLY A 41 4.93 -9.58 -6.41
N GLU A 42 5.36 -10.53 -5.56
CA GLU A 42 4.53 -11.07 -4.49
C GLU A 42 4.19 -10.01 -3.43
N THR A 43 5.20 -9.32 -2.90
CA THR A 43 5.00 -8.21 -1.95
C THR A 43 4.13 -7.12 -2.56
N ASN A 44 4.33 -6.79 -3.84
CA ASN A 44 3.54 -5.75 -4.52
C ASN A 44 2.07 -6.16 -4.69
N ALA A 45 1.81 -7.42 -5.04
CA ALA A 45 0.46 -7.96 -5.13
C ALA A 45 -0.23 -7.94 -3.75
N LEU A 46 0.50 -8.33 -2.69
CA LEU A 46 0.02 -8.32 -1.33
C LEU A 46 -0.30 -6.89 -0.85
N TYR A 47 0.58 -5.92 -1.13
CA TYR A 47 0.34 -4.51 -0.84
C TYR A 47 -0.89 -3.98 -1.58
N THR A 48 -1.04 -4.34 -2.86
CA THR A 48 -2.20 -3.95 -3.68
C THR A 48 -3.52 -4.46 -3.07
N ALA A 49 -3.55 -5.71 -2.61
CA ALA A 49 -4.71 -6.27 -1.92
C ALA A 49 -4.97 -5.57 -0.57
N PHE A 50 -3.91 -5.26 0.19
CA PHE A 50 -4.00 -4.57 1.47
C PHE A 50 -4.63 -3.18 1.34
N ILE A 51 -4.16 -2.35 0.39
CA ILE A 51 -4.71 -1.01 0.16
C ILE A 51 -6.14 -1.04 -0.40
N ALA A 52 -6.50 -2.08 -1.16
CA ALA A 52 -7.86 -2.28 -1.65
C ALA A 52 -8.82 -2.57 -0.49
N GLY A 53 -8.42 -3.44 0.44
CA GLY A 53 -9.18 -3.71 1.68
C GLY A 53 -9.34 -2.47 2.55
N TYR A 54 -8.25 -1.71 2.76
CA TYR A 54 -8.30 -0.43 3.47
C TYR A 54 -9.29 0.55 2.80
N SER A 55 -9.21 0.68 1.47
CA SER A 55 -10.07 1.61 0.72
C SER A 55 -11.54 1.22 0.81
N ALA A 56 -11.86 -0.08 0.72
CA ALA A 56 -13.21 -0.60 0.92
C ALA A 56 -13.74 -0.30 2.33
N GLY A 57 -12.94 -0.56 3.37
CA GLY A 57 -13.29 -0.25 4.76
C GLY A 57 -13.50 1.25 4.99
N ARG A 58 -12.64 2.10 4.42
CA ARG A 58 -12.77 3.55 4.48
C ARG A 58 -14.05 4.04 3.80
N CYS A 59 -14.39 3.53 2.61
CA CYS A 59 -15.64 3.84 1.95
C CYS A 59 -16.86 3.45 2.79
N ALA A 60 -16.83 2.27 3.43
CA ALA A 60 -17.90 1.82 4.31
C ALA A 60 -18.04 2.69 5.58
N TYR A 61 -16.93 3.18 6.13
CA TYR A 61 -16.95 4.10 7.29
C TYR A 61 -17.46 5.51 6.93
N LEU A 62 -17.08 6.04 5.76
CA LEU A 62 -17.48 7.38 5.32
C LEU A 62 -18.92 7.47 4.78
N ASN A 63 -19.52 6.34 4.41
CA ASN A 63 -20.90 6.25 3.94
C ASN A 63 -21.90 5.90 5.07
N GLN A 64 -21.45 5.88 6.33
CA GLN A 64 -22.31 5.80 7.53
C GLN A 64 -22.69 7.22 7.98
#